data_AF-A0A941DP35-F1
#
_entry.id   AF-A0A941DP35-F1
#
_cell.length_a   1.000
_cell.length_b   1.000
_cell.length_c   1.000
_cell.angle_alpha   90.00
_cell.angle_beta   90.00
_cell.angle_gamma   90.00
#
_symmetry.space_group_name_H-M   'P 1'
#
loop_
_entity.id
_entity.type
_entity.pdbx_description
1 polymer ?
#
loop_
_entity_poly.entity_id
_entity_poly.type
_entity_poly.pdbx_seq_one_letter_code
_entity_poly.pdbx_strand_id
1 'polypeptide(L)'
;MDLTVDITELNPDQIRELAIRLQAEGRFRQTLIDKLTHELAILKRQKFAATSEAYTGEQQRELFETLDVDLAAVTAEIEQLVQHPISA
;
A
#
# COMPACT_ATOMS: atom_id res chain seq x y z
N MET A 1 2.04 -4.14 -19.72
CA MET A 1 2.63 -3.46 -20.88
C MET A 1 2.94 -2.05 -20.43
N ASP A 2 4.20 -1.77 -20.14
CA ASP A 2 4.64 -0.42 -19.74
C ASP A 2 4.84 0.36 -21.05
N LEU A 3 3.84 1.17 -21.43
CA LEU A 3 3.91 2.05 -22.58
C LEU A 3 4.55 3.35 -22.08
N THR A 4 5.88 3.38 -22.07
CA THR A 4 6.64 4.59 -21.70
C THR A 4 6.27 5.70 -22.67
N VAL A 5 5.67 6.78 -22.17
CA VAL A 5 5.37 7.95 -23.01
C VAL A 5 6.68 8.68 -23.31
N ASP A 6 7.01 8.85 -24.59
CA ASP A 6 8.17 9.65 -24.97
C ASP A 6 7.87 11.14 -24.78
N ILE A 7 8.33 11.68 -23.65
CA ILE A 7 8.11 13.07 -23.24
C ILE A 7 8.71 14.06 -24.27
N THR A 8 9.70 13.63 -25.06
CA THR A 8 10.39 14.49 -26.03
C THR A 8 9.55 14.80 -27.28
N GLU A 9 8.52 14.00 -27.55
CA GLU A 9 7.62 14.19 -28.70
C GLU A 9 6.34 14.98 -28.35
N LEU A 10 6.13 15.30 -27.08
CA LEU A 10 4.91 15.97 -26.60
C LEU A 10 4.96 17.49 -26.78
N ASN A 11 3.81 18.08 -27.11
CA ASN A 11 3.65 19.53 -27.11
C ASN A 11 3.45 20.09 -25.68
N PRO A 12 3.60 21.41 -25.46
CA PRO A 12 3.48 22.00 -24.12
C PRO A 12 2.15 21.75 -23.40
N ASP A 13 1.04 21.66 -24.14
CA ASP A 13 -0.28 21.41 -23.56
C ASP A 13 -0.42 19.94 -23.14
N GLN A 14 0.08 19.00 -23.96
CA GLN A 14 0.15 17.57 -23.63
C GLN A 14 1.05 17.31 -22.43
N ILE A 15 2.18 18.02 -22.32
CA ILE A 15 3.06 17.95 -21.14
C ILE A 15 2.33 18.42 -19.88
N ARG A 16 1.56 19.53 -19.98
CA ARG A 16 0.79 20.05 -18.84
C ARG A 16 -0.30 19.07 -18.40
N GLU A 17 -1.02 18.48 -19.34
CA GLU A 17 -2.05 17.49 -19.06
C GLU A 17 -1.46 16.23 -18.41
N LEU A 18 -0.34 15.73 -18.95
CA LEU A 18 0.40 14.61 -18.37
C LEU A 18 0.87 14.93 -16.96
N ALA A 19 1.45 16.11 -16.72
CA ALA A 19 1.90 16.52 -15.40
C ALA A 19 0.76 16.58 -14.36
N ILE A 20 -0.41 17.12 -14.73
CA ILE A 20 -1.58 17.15 -13.85
C ILE A 20 -2.04 15.73 -13.49
N ARG A 21 -2.06 14.83 -14.49
CA ARG A 21 -2.44 13.43 -14.30
C ARG A 21 -1.47 12.71 -13.36
N LEU A 22 -0.17 12.80 -13.62
CA LEU A 22 0.87 12.18 -12.80
C LEU A 22 0.86 12.73 -11.36
N GLN A 23 0.63 14.03 -11.19
CA GLN A 23 0.46 14.61 -9.85
C GLN A 23 -0.77 14.07 -9.12
N ALA A 24 -1.91 13.93 -9.80
CA ALA A 24 -3.11 13.37 -9.19
C ALA A 24 -2.91 11.90 -8.80
N GLU A 25 -2.29 11.12 -9.69
CA GLU A 25 -1.96 9.73 -9.43
C GLU A 25 -0.99 9.57 -8.25
N GLY A 26 0.03 10.44 -8.17
CA GLY A 26 0.99 10.41 -7.06
C GLY A 26 0.36 10.74 -5.72
N ARG A 27 -0.54 11.73 -5.68
CA ARG A 27 -1.30 12.03 -4.46
C ARG A 27 -2.18 10.86 -4.03
N PHE A 28 -2.85 10.23 -5.00
CA PHE A 28 -3.69 9.06 -4.73
C PHE A 28 -2.88 7.89 -4.18
N ARG A 29 -1.77 7.53 -4.85
CA ARG A 29 -0.88 6.45 -4.41
C ARG A 29 -0.29 6.72 -3.03
N GLN A 30 0.16 7.95 -2.76
CA GLN A 30 0.66 8.31 -1.43
C GLN A 30 -0.42 8.15 -0.35
N THR A 31 -1.64 8.60 -0.63
CA THR A 31 -2.78 8.44 0.30
C THR A 31 -3.08 6.95 0.56
N LEU A 32 -2.98 6.11 -0.46
CA LEU A 32 -3.16 4.67 -0.33
C LEU A 32 -2.07 4.03 0.53
N ILE A 33 -0.80 4.42 0.33
CA ILE A 33 0.33 3.98 1.16
C ILE A 33 0.11 4.37 2.62
N ASP A 34 -0.31 5.61 2.87
CA ASP A 34 -0.56 6.11 4.23
C ASP A 34 -1.69 5.31 4.91
N LYS A 35 -2.77 5.00 4.17
CA LYS A 35 -3.87 4.15 4.64
C LYS A 35 -3.40 2.75 5.01
N LEU A 36 -2.69 2.07 4.11
CA LEU A 36 -2.19 0.71 4.33
C LEU A 36 -1.17 0.68 5.49
N THR A 37 -0.34 1.71 5.61
CA THR A 37 0.61 1.85 6.74
C THR A 37 -0.13 1.98 8.07
N HIS A 38 -1.23 2.74 8.09
CA HIS A 38 -2.08 2.83 9.27
C HIS A 38 -2.74 1.48 9.60
N GLU A 39 -3.29 0.78 8.61
CA GLU A 39 -3.88 -0.56 8.79
C GLU A 39 -2.85 -1.56 9.34
N LEU A 40 -1.62 -1.55 8.82
CA LEU A 40 -0.52 -2.36 9.33
C LEU A 40 -0.23 -2.08 10.81
N ALA A 41 -0.26 -0.82 11.23
CA ALA A 41 -0.06 -0.44 12.62
C ALA A 41 -1.19 -0.94 13.54
N ILE A 42 -2.44 -0.89 13.07
CA ILE A 42 -3.60 -1.41 13.80
C ILE A 42 -3.50 -2.93 13.97
N LEU A 43 -3.18 -3.67 12.90
CA LEU A 43 -3.01 -5.13 12.94
C LEU A 43 -1.89 -5.54 13.91
N LYS A 44 -0.74 -4.85 13.88
CA LYS A 44 0.37 -5.08 14.84
C LYS A 44 -0.07 -4.84 16.28
N ARG A 45 -0.84 -3.77 16.53
CA ARG A 45 -1.39 -3.48 17.86
C ARG A 45 -2.38 -4.54 18.32
N GLN A 46 -3.25 -5.03 17.44
CA GLN A 46 -4.18 -6.12 17.74
C GLN A 46 -3.45 -7.41 18.07
N LYS A 47 -2.42 -7.78 17.30
CA LYS A 47 -1.59 -8.95 17.60
C LYS A 47 -0.91 -8.84 18.96
N PHE A 48 -0.39 -7.66 19.30
CA PHE A 48 0.19 -7.41 20.62
C PHE A 48 -0.86 -7.52 21.73
N ALA A 49 -2.04 -6.92 21.56
CA ALA A 49 -3.12 -6.99 22.53
C ALA A 49 -3.58 -8.44 22.78
N ALA A 50 -3.76 -9.23 21.71
CA ALA A 50 -4.11 -10.64 21.79
C ALA A 50 -3.01 -11.51 22.41
N THR A 51 -1.75 -11.05 22.40
CA THR A 51 -0.64 -11.68 23.14
C THR A 51 -0.64 -11.27 24.62
N SER A 52 -1.13 -10.06 24.93
CA SER A 52 -1.19 -9.53 26.29
C SER A 52 -2.42 -9.97 27.10
N GLU A 53 -3.49 -10.39 26.41
CA GLU A 53 -4.72 -10.89 27.01
C GLU A 53 -4.75 -12.43 27.04
N ALA A 54 -5.45 -13.00 28.03
CA ALA A 54 -5.55 -14.44 28.26
C ALA A 54 -6.45 -15.18 27.24
N TYR A 55 -6.29 -14.92 25.94
CA TYR A 55 -6.75 -15.88 24.94
C TYR A 55 -5.92 -17.14 25.15
N THR A 56 -6.57 -18.30 25.22
CA THR A 56 -5.89 -19.58 25.44
C THR A 56 -6.41 -20.63 24.47
N GLY A 57 -5.54 -21.53 24.03
CA GLY A 57 -5.93 -22.68 23.21
C GLY A 57 -5.99 -22.39 21.71
N GLU A 58 -7.04 -22.86 21.06
CA GLU A 58 -7.19 -22.89 19.59
C GLU A 58 -7.60 -21.54 19.00
N GLN A 59 -8.49 -20.80 19.69
CA GLN A 59 -8.96 -19.48 19.27
C GLN A 59 -7.84 -18.44 19.16
N GLN A 60 -6.84 -18.51 20.07
CA GLN A 60 -5.66 -17.64 19.98
C GLN A 60 -4.82 -17.97 18.74
N ARG A 61 -4.67 -19.26 18.42
CA ARG A 61 -3.89 -19.71 17.25
C ARG A 61 -4.55 -19.28 15.95
N GLU A 62 -5.86 -19.49 15.80
CA GLU A 62 -6.62 -19.05 14.63
C GLU A 62 -6.55 -17.53 14.42
N LEU A 63 -6.68 -16.76 15.51
CA LEU A 63 -6.54 -15.30 15.47
C LEU A 63 -5.14 -14.88 15.04
N PHE A 64 -4.09 -15.55 15.55
CA PHE A 64 -2.71 -15.22 15.23
C PHE A 64 -2.37 -15.55 13.78
N GLU A 65 -2.80 -16.72 13.28
CA GLU A 65 -2.61 -17.09 11.88
C GLU A 65 -3.32 -16.09 10.95
N THR A 66 -4.57 -15.71 11.26
CA THR A 66 -5.31 -14.72 10.47
C THR A 66 -4.59 -13.37 10.45
N LEU A 67 -4.16 -12.88 11.62
CA LEU A 67 -3.42 -11.62 11.72
C LEU A 67 -2.08 -11.69 10.97
N ASP A 68 -1.39 -12.83 10.97
CA ASP A 68 -0.13 -12.99 10.25
C ASP A 68 -0.32 -13.00 8.74
N VAL A 69 -1.40 -13.62 8.24
CA VAL A 69 -1.77 -13.55 6.82
C VAL A 69 -2.08 -12.11 6.41
N ASP A 70 -2.88 -11.40 7.20
CA ASP A 70 -3.26 -10.02 6.90
C ASP A 70 -2.05 -9.07 6.95
N LEU A 71 -1.18 -9.22 7.96
CA LEU A 71 0.06 -8.44 8.07
C LEU A 71 0.98 -8.66 6.87
N ALA A 72 1.12 -9.91 6.41
CA ALA A 72 1.92 -10.23 5.24
C ALA A 72 1.32 -9.63 3.97
N ALA A 73 -0.01 -9.74 3.79
CA ALA A 73 -0.71 -9.19 2.63
C ALA A 73 -0.57 -7.66 2.53
N VAL A 74 -0.85 -6.94 3.62
CA VAL A 74 -0.75 -5.47 3.65
C VAL A 74 0.69 -5.01 3.44
N THR A 75 1.68 -5.73 3.99
CA THR A 75 3.09 -5.42 3.78
C THR A 75 3.48 -5.58 2.30
N ALA A 76 3.07 -6.69 1.66
CA ALA A 76 3.34 -6.93 0.25
C ALA A 76 2.68 -5.87 -0.66
N GLU A 77 1.46 -5.43 -0.33
CA GLU A 77 0.77 -4.38 -1.09
C GLU A 77 1.51 -3.03 -0.99
N ILE A 78 1.95 -2.65 0.21
CA ILE A 78 2.79 -1.45 0.40
C ILE A 78 4.08 -1.56 -0.42
N GLU A 79 4.78 -2.70 -0.35
CA GLU A 79 6.01 -2.93 -1.11
C GLU A 79 5.79 -2.82 -2.61
N GLN A 80 4.70 -3.38 -3.14
CA GLN A 80 4.35 -3.26 -4.55
C GLN A 80 4.11 -1.81 -4.98
N LEU A 81 3.37 -1.03 -4.17
CA LEU A 81 3.08 0.38 -4.45
C LEU A 81 4.33 1.26 -4.39
N VAL A 82 5.30 0.92 -3.53
CA VAL A 82 6.57 1.63 -3.41
C VAL A 82 7.53 1.25 -4.55
N GLN A 83 7.60 -0.02 -4.92
CA GLN A 83 8.54 -0.53 -5.94
C GLN A 83 8.11 -0.23 -7.37
N HIS A 84 6.82 -0.04 -7.62
CA HIS A 84 6.30 0.33 -8.94
C HIS A 84 5.90 1.79 -8.92
N PRO A 85 6.83 2.74 -9.13
CA PRO A 85 6.49 4.15 -9.20
C PRO A 85 5.53 4.43 -10.37
N ILE A 86 4.93 5.61 -10.37
CA ILE A 86 4.03 6.05 -11.44
C ILE A 86 4.79 6.00 -12.77
N SER A 87 4.32 5.19 -13.71
CA SER A 87 4.84 5.19 -15.08
C SER A 87 4.41 6.47 -15.78
N ALA A 88 5.36 7.16 -16.40
CA ALA A 88 5.13 8.38 -17.17
C ALA A 88 4.71 8.07 -18.62
#